data_AF-A0A090YUE4-F1
#
_entry.id   AF-A0A090YUE4-F1
#
_cell.length_a   1.000
_cell.length_b   1.000
_cell.length_c   1.000
_cell.angle_alpha   90.00
_cell.angle_beta   90.00
_cell.angle_gamma   90.00
#
_symmetry.space_group_name_H-M   'P 1'
#
loop_
_entity.id
_entity.type
_entity.pdbx_description
1 polymer ?
#
loop_
_entity_poly.entity_id
_entity_poly.type
_entity_poly.pdbx_seq_one_letter_code
_entity_poly.pdbx_strand_id
1 'polypeptide(L)'
;MLKKKIMKYSLVVMTIVAVFAGVLQYHIYKHGHMNAPEDAEYMIVLGSKVNGTKPSYSLQYRIDQAAEYLKSHEKTIAIVSGGQGKGEDISEALAMKKGLMKKDIPEERIILEDRSTNTDENIKFSKSLIPANMKKGMIVTNDFHMFRAKKIAEKQGLKLDGLPTKTPNPIIIQSNVREYLAIIQYWLTNRI
;
A
#
# COMPACT_ATOMS: atom_id res chain seq x y z
N MET A 1 -29.30 30.56 27.45
CA MET A 1 -28.20 29.79 28.08
C MET A 1 -27.89 28.47 27.35
N LEU A 2 -28.90 27.67 27.00
CA LEU A 2 -28.75 26.38 26.30
C LEU A 2 -28.06 26.48 24.92
N LYS A 3 -28.46 27.45 24.06
CA LYS A 3 -27.83 27.68 22.74
C LYS A 3 -26.32 27.97 22.82
N LYS A 4 -25.88 28.77 23.79
CA LYS A 4 -24.44 29.06 24.01
C LYS A 4 -23.67 27.83 24.46
N LYS A 5 -24.27 26.96 25.29
CA LYS A 5 -23.69 25.67 25.69
C LYS A 5 -23.59 24.73 24.48
N ILE A 6 -24.66 24.57 23.71
CA ILE A 6 -24.68 23.74 22.48
C ILE A 6 -23.59 24.21 21.51
N MET A 7 -23.50 25.51 21.25
CA MET A 7 -22.48 26.09 20.36
C MET A 7 -21.05 25.88 20.87
N LYS A 8 -20.82 25.94 22.18
CA LYS A 8 -19.52 25.64 22.79
C LYS A 8 -19.16 24.16 22.63
N TYR A 9 -20.10 23.24 22.88
CA TYR A 9 -19.85 21.81 22.72
C TYR A 9 -19.64 21.43 21.25
N SER A 10 -20.42 21.99 20.31
CA SER A 10 -20.21 21.75 18.89
C SER A 10 -18.84 22.23 18.43
N LEU A 11 -18.38 23.39 18.90
CA LEU A 11 -17.04 23.89 18.61
C LEU A 11 -15.94 22.95 19.12
N VAL A 12 -16.05 22.47 20.37
CA VAL A 12 -15.09 21.52 20.95
C VAL A 12 -15.05 20.22 20.15
N VAL A 13 -16.21 19.67 19.78
CA VAL A 13 -16.29 18.44 18.96
C VAL A 13 -15.67 18.66 17.58
N MET A 14 -15.97 19.78 16.92
CA MET A 14 -15.35 20.12 15.64
C MET A 14 -13.83 20.25 15.74
N THR A 15 -13.32 20.85 16.82
CA THR A 15 -11.87 20.96 17.05
C THR A 15 -11.24 19.58 17.25
N ILE A 16 -11.86 18.69 18.03
CA ILE A 16 -11.36 17.32 18.23
C ILE A 16 -11.31 16.56 16.90
N VAL A 17 -12.38 16.65 16.09
CA VAL A 17 -12.44 16.01 14.77
C VAL A 17 -11.38 16.59 13.83
N ALA A 18 -11.17 17.91 13.83
CA ALA A 18 -10.17 18.56 12.99
C ALA A 18 -8.74 18.17 13.40
N VAL A 19 -8.43 18.15 14.70
CA VAL A 19 -7.12 17.69 15.22
C VAL A 19 -6.88 16.23 14.84
N PHE A 20 -7.89 15.38 15.02
CA PHE A 20 -7.81 13.97 14.68
C PHE A 20 -7.57 13.74 13.17
N ALA A 21 -8.32 14.42 12.32
CA ALA A 21 -8.11 14.41 10.88
C ALA A 21 -6.70 14.93 10.49
N GLY A 22 -6.22 15.96 11.18
CA GLY A 22 -4.87 16.49 11.00
C GLY A 22 -3.78 15.47 11.33
N VAL A 23 -3.92 14.72 12.42
CA VAL A 23 -2.98 13.63 12.79
C VAL A 23 -2.97 12.52 11.74
N LEU A 24 -4.14 12.10 11.26
CA LEU A 24 -4.23 11.07 10.23
C LEU A 24 -3.63 11.55 8.90
N GLN A 25 -3.92 12.78 8.49
CA GLN A 25 -3.35 13.40 7.30
C GLN A 25 -1.83 13.54 7.42
N TYR A 26 -1.31 13.87 8.60
CA TYR A 26 0.13 13.91 8.87
C TYR A 26 0.78 12.54 8.68
N HIS A 27 0.16 11.47 9.20
CA HIS A 27 0.69 10.12 9.01
C HIS A 27 0.67 9.68 7.55
N ILE A 28 -0.40 9.97 6.80
CA ILE A 28 -0.47 9.71 5.35
C ILE A 28 0.61 10.51 4.63
N TYR A 29 0.74 11.81 4.89
CA TYR A 29 1.72 12.67 4.24
C TYR A 29 3.15 12.19 4.49
N LYS A 30 3.50 11.92 5.77
CA LYS A 30 4.84 11.47 6.16
C LYS A 30 5.23 10.16 5.49
N HIS A 31 4.31 9.21 5.39
CA HIS A 31 4.57 7.92 4.74
C HIS A 31 4.45 7.99 3.21
N GLY A 32 3.71 8.97 2.68
CA GLY A 32 3.62 9.24 1.25
C GLY A 32 4.84 9.94 0.64
N HIS A 33 5.73 10.51 1.46
CA HIS A 33 6.93 11.24 1.03
C HIS A 33 8.23 10.59 1.55
N MET A 34 8.23 9.27 1.73
CA MET A 34 9.47 8.56 2.06
C MET A 34 10.35 8.44 0.82
N ASN A 35 11.66 8.61 1.00
CA ASN A 35 12.63 8.36 -0.05
C ASN A 35 12.77 6.86 -0.30
N ALA A 36 13.03 6.49 -1.55
CA ALA A 36 13.38 5.13 -1.88
C ALA A 36 14.69 4.75 -1.17
N PRO A 37 14.78 3.58 -0.51
CA PRO A 37 16.05 3.10 0.02
C PRO A 37 16.99 2.75 -1.14
N GLU A 38 18.28 3.00 -1.02
CA GLU A 38 19.27 2.72 -2.08
C GLU A 38 19.68 1.23 -2.15
N ASP A 39 19.35 0.44 -1.12
CA ASP A 39 19.93 -0.90 -0.93
C ASP A 39 18.90 -1.99 -0.61
N ALA A 40 17.67 -1.84 -1.10
CA ALA A 40 16.66 -2.89 -0.93
C ALA A 40 16.96 -4.10 -1.82
N GLU A 41 17.03 -5.27 -1.21
CA GLU A 41 17.28 -6.54 -1.89
C GLU A 41 16.00 -7.10 -2.54
N TYR A 42 14.84 -6.78 -1.95
CA TYR A 42 13.54 -7.12 -2.50
C TYR A 42 12.50 -6.03 -2.27
N MET A 43 11.45 -6.03 -3.08
CA MET A 43 10.25 -5.24 -2.86
C MET A 43 9.00 -6.11 -2.89
N ILE A 44 8.03 -5.81 -2.03
CA ILE A 44 6.69 -6.38 -2.08
C ILE A 44 5.77 -5.33 -2.73
N VAL A 45 5.29 -5.60 -3.94
CA VAL A 45 4.37 -4.72 -4.66
C VAL A 45 2.95 -5.20 -4.38
N LEU A 46 2.18 -4.37 -3.67
CA LEU A 46 0.81 -4.72 -3.30
C LEU A 46 -0.15 -4.54 -4.47
N GLY A 47 -1.09 -5.46 -4.59
CA GLY A 47 -2.22 -5.42 -5.50
C GLY A 47 -3.27 -4.36 -5.13
N SER A 48 -4.22 -4.12 -6.03
CA SER A 48 -5.27 -3.12 -5.83
C SER A 48 -6.57 -3.41 -6.58
N LYS A 49 -6.54 -3.38 -7.92
CA LYS A 49 -7.70 -3.66 -8.78
C LYS A 49 -7.25 -3.82 -10.23
N VAL A 50 -7.84 -4.79 -10.91
CA VAL A 50 -7.79 -5.02 -12.36
C VAL A 50 -9.22 -4.83 -12.93
N ASN A 51 -9.31 -4.38 -14.18
CA ASN A 51 -10.57 -4.33 -14.93
C ASN A 51 -10.44 -5.28 -16.13
N GLY A 52 -11.07 -6.45 -16.05
CA GLY A 52 -10.81 -7.57 -16.97
C GLY A 52 -9.36 -8.03 -16.84
N THR A 53 -8.52 -7.68 -17.80
CA THR A 53 -7.06 -7.93 -17.78
C THR A 53 -6.20 -6.67 -17.63
N LYS A 54 -6.82 -5.48 -17.56
CA LYS A 54 -6.10 -4.20 -17.54
C LYS A 54 -5.95 -3.68 -16.10
N PRO A 55 -4.75 -3.30 -15.64
CA PRO A 55 -4.60 -2.71 -14.31
C PRO A 55 -5.41 -1.42 -14.19
N SER A 56 -6.00 -1.20 -13.01
CA SER A 56 -6.52 0.13 -12.64
C SER A 56 -5.40 1.18 -12.61
N TYR A 57 -5.74 2.47 -12.59
CA TYR A 57 -4.73 3.53 -12.47
C TYR A 57 -3.85 3.38 -11.23
N SER A 58 -4.44 3.01 -10.09
CA SER A 58 -3.68 2.77 -8.85
C SER A 58 -2.67 1.64 -9.01
N LEU A 59 -3.09 0.52 -9.61
CA LEU A 59 -2.21 -0.61 -9.87
C LEU A 59 -1.14 -0.26 -10.90
N GLN A 60 -1.49 0.51 -11.93
CA GLN A 60 -0.54 0.98 -12.94
C GLN A 60 0.53 1.88 -12.32
N TYR A 61 0.18 2.82 -11.44
CA TYR A 61 1.16 3.66 -10.76
C TYR A 61 2.12 2.86 -9.86
N ARG A 62 1.66 1.77 -9.25
CA ARG A 62 2.53 0.84 -8.51
C ARG A 62 3.48 0.10 -9.43
N ILE A 63 2.99 -0.38 -10.57
CA ILE A 63 3.82 -1.02 -11.61
C ILE A 63 4.88 -0.04 -12.14
N ASP A 64 4.49 1.20 -12.41
CA ASP A 64 5.37 2.25 -12.92
C ASP A 64 6.49 2.55 -11.92
N GLN A 65 6.15 2.80 -10.65
CA GLN A 65 7.12 3.09 -9.59
C GLN A 65 8.05 1.92 -9.30
N ALA A 66 7.52 0.70 -9.25
CA ALA A 66 8.32 -0.50 -9.04
C ALA A 66 9.31 -0.70 -10.20
N ALA A 67 8.85 -0.54 -11.45
CA ALA A 67 9.74 -0.66 -12.61
C ALA A 67 10.84 0.40 -12.62
N GLU A 68 10.53 1.66 -12.27
CA GLU A 68 11.52 2.73 -12.18
C GLU A 68 12.65 2.34 -11.21
N TYR A 69 12.31 1.83 -10.02
CA TYR A 69 13.28 1.40 -9.03
C TYR A 69 14.07 0.16 -9.49
N LEU A 70 13.39 -0.86 -10.05
CA LEU A 70 14.03 -2.11 -10.48
C LEU A 70 15.02 -1.90 -11.64
N LYS A 71 14.81 -0.87 -12.47
CA LYS A 71 15.73 -0.49 -13.55
C LYS A 71 17.06 0.07 -13.04
N SER A 72 17.02 0.86 -11.96
CA SER A 72 18.24 1.42 -11.35
C SER A 72 18.92 0.45 -10.37
N HIS A 73 18.24 -0.62 -9.94
CA HIS A 73 18.73 -1.58 -8.97
C HIS A 73 18.62 -3.01 -9.49
N GLU A 74 19.56 -3.43 -10.35
CA GLU A 74 19.50 -4.70 -11.09
C GLU A 74 19.44 -5.96 -10.22
N LYS A 75 19.91 -5.88 -8.96
CA LYS A 75 19.92 -6.99 -8.01
C LYS A 75 18.62 -7.12 -7.21
N THR A 76 17.79 -6.08 -7.18
CA THR A 76 16.53 -6.11 -6.44
C THR A 76 15.52 -7.00 -7.14
N ILE A 77 14.80 -7.83 -6.40
CA ILE A 77 13.68 -8.61 -6.94
C ILE A 77 12.34 -8.00 -6.55
N ALA A 78 11.29 -8.28 -7.32
CA ALA A 78 9.92 -7.90 -7.03
C ALA A 78 9.07 -9.11 -6.69
N ILE A 79 8.47 -9.12 -5.51
CA ILE A 79 7.37 -10.01 -5.16
C ILE A 79 6.08 -9.24 -5.43
N VAL A 80 5.36 -9.60 -6.50
CA VAL A 80 4.08 -8.98 -6.84
C VAL A 80 2.95 -9.78 -6.20
N SER A 81 2.16 -9.13 -5.34
CA SER A 81 1.24 -9.83 -4.43
C SER A 81 -0.18 -9.28 -4.52
N GLY A 82 -1.12 -10.17 -4.86
CA GLY A 82 -2.53 -9.85 -5.04
C GLY A 82 -3.25 -10.94 -5.82
N GLY A 83 -4.26 -11.56 -5.21
CA GLY A 83 -5.11 -12.55 -5.85
C GLY A 83 -6.09 -11.97 -6.88
N GLN A 84 -7.07 -12.78 -7.26
CA GLN A 84 -8.09 -12.41 -8.24
C GLN A 84 -9.36 -11.92 -7.54
N GLY A 85 -9.70 -10.65 -7.78
CA GLY A 85 -10.91 -10.03 -7.28
C GLY A 85 -12.16 -10.42 -8.06
N LYS A 86 -13.33 -10.11 -7.48
CA LYS A 86 -14.62 -10.33 -8.15
C LYS A 86 -14.73 -9.45 -9.40
N GLY A 87 -14.95 -10.07 -10.56
CA GLY A 87 -15.09 -9.39 -11.85
C GLY A 87 -13.76 -9.06 -12.54
N GLU A 88 -12.66 -9.66 -12.08
CA GLU A 88 -11.36 -9.61 -12.74
C GLU A 88 -11.15 -10.92 -13.54
N ASP A 89 -10.52 -10.84 -14.71
CA ASP A 89 -10.24 -12.02 -15.55
C ASP A 89 -8.91 -12.69 -15.19
N ILE A 90 -8.03 -11.95 -14.50
CA ILE A 90 -6.73 -12.38 -14.02
C ILE A 90 -6.45 -11.82 -12.63
N SER A 91 -5.55 -12.45 -11.88
CA SER A 91 -5.09 -11.91 -10.61
C SER A 91 -4.37 -10.57 -10.76
N GLU A 92 -4.43 -9.76 -9.71
CA GLU A 92 -3.71 -8.50 -9.62
C GLU A 92 -2.19 -8.71 -9.76
N ALA A 93 -1.67 -9.78 -9.15
CA ALA A 93 -0.27 -10.17 -9.26
C ALA A 93 0.12 -10.51 -10.70
N LEU A 94 -0.72 -11.23 -11.45
CA LEU A 94 -0.43 -11.55 -12.85
C LEU A 94 -0.47 -10.28 -13.72
N ALA A 95 -1.39 -9.36 -13.45
CA ALA A 95 -1.42 -8.06 -14.11
C ALA A 95 -0.14 -7.26 -13.84
N MET A 96 0.34 -7.25 -12.59
CA MET A 96 1.61 -6.60 -12.22
C MET A 96 2.81 -7.25 -12.89
N LYS A 97 2.93 -8.57 -12.88
CA LYS A 97 4.01 -9.31 -13.54
C LYS A 97 4.09 -8.95 -15.04
N LYS A 98 2.95 -9.03 -15.74
CA LYS A 98 2.88 -8.63 -17.17
C LYS A 98 3.24 -7.16 -17.38
N GLY A 99 2.83 -6.28 -16.48
CA GLY A 99 3.13 -4.85 -16.53
C GLY A 99 4.62 -4.54 -16.35
N LEU A 100 5.29 -5.23 -15.42
CA LEU A 100 6.73 -5.11 -15.18
C LEU A 100 7.55 -5.67 -16.36
N MET A 101 7.17 -6.84 -16.89
CA MET A 101 7.85 -7.41 -18.07
C MET A 101 7.73 -6.51 -19.31
N LYS A 102 6.57 -5.86 -19.51
CA LYS A 102 6.37 -4.85 -20.57
C LYS A 102 7.25 -3.60 -20.41
N LYS A 103 7.84 -3.41 -19.24
CA LYS A 103 8.80 -2.34 -18.94
C LYS A 103 10.23 -2.87 -18.88
N ASP A 104 10.51 -4.00 -19.51
CA ASP A 104 11.85 -4.57 -19.62
C ASP A 104 12.45 -5.04 -18.29
N ILE A 105 11.61 -5.35 -17.29
CA ILE A 105 12.05 -6.05 -16.09
C ILE A 105 12.14 -7.55 -16.40
N PRO A 106 13.30 -8.20 -16.22
CA PRO A 106 13.46 -9.64 -16.46
C PRO A 106 12.50 -10.49 -15.62
N GLU A 107 11.95 -11.55 -16.21
CA GLU A 107 10.92 -12.39 -15.58
C GLU A 107 11.46 -13.09 -14.32
N GLU A 108 12.72 -13.51 -14.33
CA GLU A 108 13.41 -14.16 -13.23
C GLU A 108 13.56 -13.27 -11.98
N ARG A 109 13.40 -11.95 -12.13
CA ARG A 109 13.39 -10.99 -11.02
C ARG A 109 12.00 -10.76 -10.44
N ILE A 110 10.96 -11.40 -10.99
CA ILE A 110 9.57 -11.19 -10.59
C ILE A 110 8.96 -12.48 -10.04
N ILE A 111 8.76 -12.50 -8.73
CA ILE A 111 8.08 -13.60 -8.02
C ILE A 111 6.59 -13.27 -7.92
N LEU A 112 5.75 -14.24 -8.32
CA LEU A 112 4.29 -14.10 -8.34
C LEU A 112 3.68 -14.65 -7.04
N GLU A 113 2.80 -13.87 -6.41
CA GLU A 113 1.93 -14.30 -5.31
C GLU A 113 0.47 -13.92 -5.63
N ASP A 114 -0.37 -14.89 -5.98
CA ASP A 114 -1.70 -14.66 -6.57
C ASP A 114 -2.85 -15.28 -5.76
N ARG A 115 -2.64 -15.56 -4.46
CA ARG A 115 -3.63 -16.24 -3.61
C ARG A 115 -4.28 -15.33 -2.59
N SER A 116 -3.66 -14.20 -2.27
CA SER A 116 -4.12 -13.26 -1.28
C SER A 116 -5.45 -12.60 -1.65
N THR A 117 -6.29 -12.39 -0.64
CA THR A 117 -7.60 -11.72 -0.79
C THR A 117 -7.66 -10.37 -0.07
N ASN A 118 -6.66 -10.07 0.75
CA ASN A 118 -6.57 -8.85 1.53
C ASN A 118 -5.10 -8.50 1.81
N THR A 119 -4.87 -7.32 2.41
CA THR A 119 -3.50 -6.84 2.65
C THR A 119 -2.74 -7.65 3.71
N ASP A 120 -3.41 -8.23 4.71
CA ASP A 120 -2.74 -9.11 5.67
C ASP A 120 -2.19 -10.37 4.97
N GLU A 121 -3.02 -10.99 4.14
CA GLU A 121 -2.62 -12.13 3.31
C GLU A 121 -1.54 -11.78 2.30
N ASN A 122 -1.60 -10.60 1.66
CA ASN A 122 -0.55 -10.14 0.75
C ASN A 122 0.82 -10.22 1.43
N ILE A 123 0.93 -9.62 2.62
CA ILE A 123 2.20 -9.59 3.36
C ILE A 123 2.57 -10.97 3.86
N LYS A 124 1.60 -11.74 4.38
CA LYS A 124 1.83 -13.06 4.95
C LYS A 124 2.34 -14.06 3.92
N PHE A 125 1.72 -14.06 2.75
CA PHE A 125 2.09 -14.97 1.67
C PHE A 125 3.38 -14.49 0.99
N SER A 126 3.54 -13.19 0.76
CA SER A 126 4.81 -12.62 0.28
C SER A 126 5.98 -12.95 1.20
N LYS A 127 5.79 -12.91 2.53
CA LYS A 127 6.83 -13.24 3.51
C LYS A 127 7.46 -14.61 3.27
N SER A 128 6.64 -15.60 2.89
CA SER A 128 7.11 -16.96 2.63
C SER A 128 7.92 -17.10 1.33
N LEU A 129 7.86 -16.09 0.46
CA LEU A 129 8.53 -16.05 -0.85
C LEU A 129 9.82 -15.24 -0.83
N ILE A 130 10.15 -14.60 0.29
CA ILE A 130 11.41 -13.85 0.44
C ILE A 130 12.58 -14.85 0.46
N PRO A 131 13.58 -14.71 -0.43
CA PRO A 131 14.77 -15.54 -0.39
C PRO A 131 15.49 -15.44 0.96
N ALA A 132 15.92 -16.60 1.50
CA ALA A 132 16.46 -16.69 2.86
C ALA A 132 17.71 -15.82 3.11
N ASN A 133 18.45 -15.46 2.07
CA ASN A 133 19.64 -14.62 2.14
C ASN A 133 19.34 -13.11 2.12
N MET A 134 18.10 -12.70 1.80
CA MET A 134 17.71 -11.29 1.72
C MET A 134 17.12 -10.80 3.04
N LYS A 135 17.52 -9.60 3.46
CA LYS A 135 17.14 -9.00 4.75
C LYS A 135 16.48 -7.63 4.60
N LYS A 136 16.94 -6.82 3.65
CA LYS A 136 16.43 -5.46 3.43
C LYS A 136 15.34 -5.49 2.37
N GLY A 137 14.12 -5.19 2.80
CA GLY A 137 12.95 -5.17 1.94
C GLY A 137 12.22 -3.85 1.99
N MET A 138 11.49 -3.56 0.92
CA MET A 138 10.54 -2.45 0.88
C MET A 138 9.14 -2.90 0.50
N ILE A 139 8.16 -2.03 0.73
CA ILE A 139 6.79 -2.18 0.27
C ILE A 139 6.43 -1.08 -0.74
N VAL A 140 5.83 -1.47 -1.87
CA VAL A 140 5.36 -0.55 -2.90
C VAL A 140 3.83 -0.52 -2.87
N THR A 141 3.27 0.66 -2.61
CA THR A 141 1.82 0.88 -2.61
C THR A 141 1.50 2.37 -2.73
N ASN A 142 0.22 2.72 -2.91
CA ASN A 142 -0.19 4.11 -2.99
C ASN A 142 0.00 4.84 -1.64
N ASP A 143 0.27 6.14 -1.69
CA ASP A 143 0.53 7.02 -0.54
C ASP A 143 -0.49 6.88 0.61
N PHE A 144 -1.80 6.86 0.30
CA PHE A 144 -2.85 6.71 1.31
C PHE A 144 -2.76 5.39 2.07
N HIS A 145 -2.27 4.32 1.44
CA HIS A 145 -2.25 2.95 1.99
C HIS A 145 -0.94 2.62 2.70
N MET A 146 0.09 3.45 2.51
CA MET A 146 1.45 3.14 2.96
C MET A 146 1.54 2.93 4.47
N PHE A 147 0.86 3.77 5.26
CA PHE A 147 0.90 3.66 6.73
C PHE A 147 0.38 2.30 7.21
N ARG A 148 -0.82 1.89 6.78
CA ARG A 148 -1.42 0.63 7.20
C ARG A 148 -0.63 -0.57 6.68
N ALA A 149 -0.18 -0.51 5.43
CA ALA A 149 0.63 -1.56 4.85
C ALA A 149 1.91 -1.83 5.66
N LYS A 150 2.60 -0.77 6.12
CA LYS A 150 3.75 -0.92 7.03
C LYS A 150 3.37 -1.46 8.40
N LYS A 151 2.23 -1.05 8.97
CA LYS A 151 1.77 -1.59 10.26
C LYS A 151 1.41 -3.08 10.20
N ILE A 152 0.82 -3.54 9.10
CA ILE A 152 0.60 -4.97 8.85
C ILE A 152 1.94 -5.70 8.79
N ALA A 153 2.90 -5.18 8.02
CA ALA A 153 4.22 -5.79 7.92
C ALA A 153 4.93 -5.89 9.28
N GLU A 154 4.93 -4.81 10.06
CA GLU A 154 5.51 -4.78 11.41
C GLU A 154 4.86 -5.84 12.32
N LYS A 155 3.52 -5.97 12.28
CA LYS A 155 2.78 -6.97 13.06
C LYS A 155 3.14 -8.41 12.67
N GLN A 156 3.47 -8.63 11.40
CA GLN A 156 3.95 -9.92 10.90
C GLN A 156 5.46 -10.11 11.06
N GLY A 157 6.15 -9.21 11.77
CA GLY A 157 7.58 -9.29 12.03
C GLY A 157 8.46 -8.94 10.83
N LEU A 158 7.92 -8.25 9.83
CA LEU A 158 8.66 -7.70 8.70
C LEU A 158 8.87 -6.19 8.90
N LYS A 159 10.13 -5.77 9.00
CA LYS A 159 10.49 -4.35 8.96
C LYS A 159 10.80 -3.99 7.52
N LEU A 160 9.87 -3.30 6.87
CA LEU A 160 10.00 -2.89 5.48
C LEU A 160 10.11 -1.37 5.39
N ASP A 161 11.01 -0.89 4.53
CA ASP A 161 10.95 0.48 4.04
C ASP A 161 9.74 0.65 3.12
N GLY A 162 9.40 1.88 2.75
CA GLY A 162 8.27 2.11 1.86
C GLY A 162 8.65 2.96 0.66
N LEU A 163 8.13 2.56 -0.49
CA LEU A 163 8.21 3.28 -1.74
C LEU A 163 6.78 3.69 -2.14
N PRO A 164 6.31 4.86 -1.67
CA PRO A 164 4.94 5.31 -1.90
C PRO A 164 4.75 5.74 -3.35
N THR A 165 3.56 5.48 -3.89
CA THR A 165 3.18 5.89 -5.23
C THR A 165 2.03 6.88 -5.17
N LYS A 166 1.92 7.75 -6.17
CA LYS A 166 0.80 8.70 -6.27
C LYS A 166 -0.53 7.95 -6.29
N THR A 167 -1.57 8.60 -5.77
CA THR A 167 -2.95 8.11 -5.86
C THR A 167 -3.70 8.84 -6.97
N PRO A 168 -4.47 8.14 -7.82
CA PRO A 168 -5.27 8.79 -8.86
C PRO A 168 -6.26 9.79 -8.26
N ASN A 169 -6.29 11.03 -8.78
CA ASN A 169 -7.12 12.13 -8.28
C ASN A 169 -8.58 11.75 -7.99
N PRO A 170 -9.29 10.98 -8.84
CA PRO A 170 -10.70 10.67 -8.61
C PRO A 170 -10.98 9.88 -7.32
N ILE A 171 -9.99 9.16 -6.79
CA ILE A 171 -10.18 8.26 -5.65
C ILE A 171 -9.50 8.73 -4.37
N ILE A 172 -8.78 9.85 -4.37
CA ILE A 172 -7.99 10.33 -3.20
C ILE A 172 -8.88 10.48 -1.97
N ILE A 173 -9.99 11.22 -2.08
CA ILE A 173 -10.87 11.51 -0.93
C ILE A 173 -11.47 10.21 -0.38
N GLN A 174 -12.06 9.39 -1.26
CA GLN A 174 -12.67 8.13 -0.86
C GLN A 174 -11.66 7.18 -0.20
N SER A 175 -10.45 7.09 -0.76
CA SER A 175 -9.39 6.21 -0.26
C SER A 175 -8.90 6.67 1.11
N ASN A 176 -8.68 7.97 1.30
CA ASN A 176 -8.29 8.54 2.60
C ASN A 176 -9.35 8.32 3.67
N VAL A 177 -10.64 8.56 3.37
CA VAL A 177 -11.73 8.32 4.32
C VAL A 177 -11.81 6.86 4.75
N ARG A 178 -11.75 5.94 3.77
CA ARG A 178 -11.71 4.50 4.07
C ARG A 178 -10.52 4.17 4.96
N GLU A 179 -9.37 4.77 4.71
CA GLU A 179 -8.17 4.51 5.49
C GLU A 179 -8.26 5.06 6.91
N TYR A 180 -8.86 6.23 7.09
CA TYR A 180 -9.12 6.78 8.42
C TYR A 180 -9.96 5.81 9.26
N LEU A 181 -11.03 5.26 8.68
CA LEU A 181 -11.86 4.26 9.36
C LEU A 181 -11.07 2.98 9.69
N ALA A 182 -10.26 2.50 8.75
CA ALA A 182 -9.42 1.31 8.96
C ALA A 182 -8.37 1.53 10.07
N ILE A 183 -7.73 2.69 10.12
CA ILE A 183 -6.75 3.03 11.16
C ILE A 183 -7.42 3.16 12.54
N ILE A 184 -8.60 3.80 12.60
CA ILE A 184 -9.40 3.88 13.83
C ILE A 184 -9.74 2.47 14.33
N GLN A 185 -10.25 1.61 13.45
CA GLN A 185 -10.57 0.23 13.79
C GLN A 185 -9.32 -0.50 14.31
N TYR A 186 -8.17 -0.31 13.66
CA TYR A 186 -6.91 -0.90 14.09
C TYR A 186 -6.52 -0.45 15.50
N TRP A 187 -6.57 0.85 15.80
CA TRP A 187 -6.25 1.34 17.14
C TRP A 187 -7.20 0.85 18.22
N LEU A 188 -8.48 0.65 17.89
CA LEU A 188 -9.48 0.18 18.85
C LEU A 188 -9.42 -1.33 19.09
N THR A 189 -9.12 -2.12 18.06
CA THR A 189 -9.29 -3.58 18.09
C THR A 189 -7.99 -4.36 17.96
N ASN A 190 -6.89 -3.69 17.60
CA ASN A 190 -5.63 -4.29 17.20
C ASN A 190 -5.78 -5.30 16.03
N ARG A 191 -6.87 -5.19 15.26
CA ARG A 191 -7.19 -5.96 14.06
C ARG A 191 -7.07 -5.04 12.84
N ILE A 192 -6.47 -5.53 11.77
CA ILE A 192 -6.29 -4.80 10.51
C ILE A 192 -7.22 -5.37 9.46
#